data_AF-A4U9H1-F1
#
_entry.id   AF-A4U9H1-F1
#
_cell.length_a   1.000
_cell.length_b   1.000
_cell.length_c   1.000
_cell.angle_alpha   90.00
_cell.angle_beta   90.00
_cell.angle_gamma   90.00
#
_symmetry.space_group_name_H-M   'P 1'
#
loop_
_entity.id
_entity.type
_entity.pdbx_description
1 polymer ?
#
loop_
_entity_poly.entity_id
_entity_poly.type
_entity_poly.pdbx_seq_one_letter_code
_entity_poly.pdbx_strand_id
1 'polypeptide(L)'
;GFHGDNMLASSSNCPWYKGWEKETKAGKVTGKTLLEAIDSIEPPKRPVDKPLRLPLQDVYKIGGIGTVPVGRIETGILKPGMVVTFAPSNVTTEVKS
;
A
#
# COMPACT_ATOMS: atom_id res chain seq x y z
N GLY A 1 21.28 18.56 -1.61
CA GLY A 1 20.39 19.03 -0.52
C GLY A 1 20.30 20.54 -0.50
N PHE A 2 21.30 21.22 0.08
CA PHE A 2 21.28 22.68 0.29
C PHE A 2 21.24 23.51 -1.02
N HIS A 3 21.90 23.04 -2.10
CA HIS A 3 21.91 23.70 -3.42
C HIS A 3 21.06 23.02 -4.50
N GLY A 4 20.32 21.95 -4.16
CA GLY A 4 19.43 21.29 -5.11
C GLY A 4 20.08 20.36 -6.16
N ASP A 5 21.41 20.19 -6.16
CA ASP A 5 22.10 19.32 -7.13
C ASP A 5 21.55 17.88 -7.12
N ASN A 6 21.18 17.38 -8.31
CA ASN A 6 20.60 16.05 -8.52
C ASN A 6 19.35 15.76 -7.65
N MET A 7 18.65 16.78 -7.16
CA MET A 7 17.40 16.56 -6.41
C MET A 7 16.22 16.33 -7.36
N LEU A 8 15.97 17.30 -8.25
CA LEU A 8 14.87 17.29 -9.24
C LEU A 8 15.39 17.26 -10.68
N ALA A 9 16.56 17.84 -10.91
CA ALA A 9 17.21 17.91 -12.22
C ALA A 9 18.68 17.52 -12.10
N SER A 10 19.25 17.02 -13.20
CA SER A 10 20.67 16.67 -13.26
C SER A 10 21.54 17.91 -13.05
N SER A 11 22.54 17.81 -12.17
CA SER A 11 23.48 18.89 -11.92
C SER A 11 24.61 18.91 -12.94
N SER A 12 24.95 20.10 -13.44
CA SER A 12 26.16 20.35 -14.23
C SER A 12 27.44 20.39 -13.39
N ASN A 13 27.33 20.52 -12.07
CA ASN A 13 28.46 20.60 -11.14
C ASN A 13 29.09 19.22 -10.85
N CYS A 14 28.45 18.13 -11.29
CA CYS A 14 28.87 16.77 -11.02
C CYS A 14 29.18 15.98 -12.31
N PRO A 15 30.16 16.40 -13.13
CA PRO A 15 30.45 15.75 -14.43
C PRO A 15 30.94 14.30 -14.28
N TRP A 16 31.47 13.94 -13.10
CA TRP A 16 31.92 12.58 -12.79
C TRP A 16 30.77 11.61 -12.50
N TYR A 17 29.58 12.12 -12.16
CA TYR A 17 28.46 11.31 -11.76
C TYR A 17 27.61 10.92 -12.99
N LYS A 18 27.60 9.62 -13.29
CA LYS A 18 26.90 9.06 -14.47
C LYS A 18 25.45 8.68 -14.20
N GLY A 19 25.03 8.72 -12.94
CA GLY A 19 23.73 8.24 -12.49
C GLY A 19 23.84 7.09 -11.50
N TRP A 20 22.71 6.71 -10.93
CA TRP A 20 22.53 5.53 -10.12
C TRP A 20 21.90 4.41 -10.95
N GLU A 21 22.08 3.20 -10.47
CA GLU A 21 21.53 1.98 -11.05
C GLU A 21 21.02 1.08 -9.94
N LYS A 22 19.90 0.40 -10.18
CA LYS A 22 19.35 -0.61 -9.29
C LYS A 22 18.78 -1.78 -10.09
N GLU A 23 18.89 -2.97 -9.53
CA GLU A 23 18.21 -4.15 -10.07
C GLU A 23 16.88 -4.36 -9.34
N THR A 24 15.83 -4.61 -10.09
CA THR A 24 14.49 -4.91 -9.59
C THR A 24 14.01 -6.23 -10.18
N LYS A 25 12.87 -6.75 -9.68
CA LYS A 25 12.27 -7.96 -10.24
C LYS A 25 11.83 -7.78 -11.70
N ALA A 26 11.54 -6.53 -12.12
CA ALA A 26 11.19 -6.18 -13.49
C ALA A 26 12.41 -5.86 -14.38
N GLY A 27 13.61 -5.86 -13.81
CA GLY A 27 14.86 -5.59 -14.51
C GLY A 27 15.65 -4.42 -13.94
N LYS A 28 16.65 -3.97 -14.69
CA LYS A 28 17.58 -2.90 -14.30
C LYS A 28 16.97 -1.53 -14.54
N VAL A 29 16.93 -0.69 -13.50
CA VAL A 29 16.44 0.69 -13.55
C VAL A 29 17.61 1.64 -13.28
N THR A 30 17.70 2.73 -14.05
CA THR A 30 18.75 3.74 -13.92
C THR A 30 18.13 5.13 -13.82
N GLY A 31 18.83 6.07 -13.21
CA GLY A 31 18.42 7.47 -13.14
C GLY A 31 19.56 8.34 -12.64
N LYS A 32 19.33 9.65 -12.52
CA LYS A 32 20.38 10.60 -12.09
C LYS A 32 19.95 11.38 -10.86
N THR A 33 18.68 11.67 -10.72
CA THR A 33 18.15 12.51 -9.65
C THR A 33 17.57 11.68 -8.51
N LEU A 34 17.42 12.31 -7.35
CA LEU A 34 16.74 11.74 -6.20
C LEU A 34 15.24 11.53 -6.48
N LEU A 35 14.61 12.44 -7.22
CA LEU A 35 13.22 12.29 -7.63
C LEU A 35 13.04 11.01 -8.46
N GLU A 36 13.87 10.81 -9.48
CA GLU A 36 13.84 9.57 -10.28
C GLU A 36 14.07 8.33 -9.41
N ALA A 37 14.92 8.43 -8.38
CA ALA A 37 15.16 7.32 -7.46
C ALA A 37 13.90 6.98 -6.64
N ILE A 38 13.16 7.99 -6.16
CA ILE A 38 11.90 7.81 -5.43
C ILE A 38 10.82 7.25 -6.36
N ASP A 39 10.66 7.81 -7.55
CA ASP A 39 9.67 7.36 -8.55
C ASP A 39 9.94 5.93 -9.02
N SER A 40 11.20 5.50 -8.99
CA SER A 40 11.56 4.13 -9.35
C SER A 40 11.15 3.10 -8.30
N ILE A 41 10.76 3.49 -7.07
CA ILE A 41 10.38 2.55 -6.01
C ILE A 41 9.15 1.75 -6.45
N GLU A 42 9.31 0.43 -6.55
CA GLU A 42 8.18 -0.45 -6.83
C GLU A 42 7.20 -0.43 -5.65
N PRO A 43 5.91 -0.12 -5.88
CA PRO A 43 4.92 -0.20 -4.82
C PRO A 43 4.86 -1.62 -4.25
N PRO A 44 4.76 -1.78 -2.92
CA PRO A 44 4.66 -3.11 -2.32
C PRO A 44 3.40 -3.81 -2.81
N LYS A 45 3.54 -5.09 -3.20
CA LYS A 45 2.39 -5.90 -3.62
C LYS A 45 1.41 -6.03 -2.45
N ARG A 46 0.18 -5.57 -2.65
CA ARG A 46 -0.90 -5.77 -1.66
C ARG A 46 -1.16 -7.27 -1.48
N PRO A 47 -1.26 -7.78 -0.24
CA PRO A 47 -1.41 -9.21 0.02
C PRO A 47 -2.86 -9.70 -0.18
N VAL A 48 -3.38 -9.56 -1.40
CA VAL A 48 -4.75 -9.94 -1.78
C VAL A 48 -4.97 -11.46 -1.82
N ASP A 49 -3.90 -12.21 -2.06
CA ASP A 49 -3.91 -13.69 -2.14
C ASP A 49 -3.91 -14.36 -0.75
N LYS A 50 -3.71 -13.58 0.32
CA LYS A 50 -3.72 -14.08 1.71
C LYS A 50 -5.15 -14.12 2.26
N PRO A 51 -5.42 -14.90 3.33
CA PRO A 51 -6.73 -14.88 4.00
C PRO A 51 -7.13 -13.47 4.46
N LEU A 52 -8.44 -13.19 4.45
CA LEU A 52 -8.97 -11.90 4.89
C LEU A 52 -8.58 -11.60 6.35
N ARG A 53 -7.99 -10.42 6.59
CA ARG A 53 -7.81 -9.84 7.92
C ARG A 53 -8.17 -8.37 7.87
N LEU A 54 -9.14 -7.99 8.70
CA LEU A 54 -9.67 -6.64 8.80
C LEU A 54 -9.77 -6.29 10.30
N PRO A 55 -8.76 -5.60 10.87
CA PRO A 55 -8.84 -5.07 12.23
C PRO A 55 -9.93 -4.00 12.33
N LEU A 56 -10.83 -4.17 13.30
CA LEU A 56 -11.89 -3.19 13.55
C LEU A 56 -11.34 -1.97 14.26
N GLN A 57 -11.65 -0.79 13.72
CA GLN A 57 -11.34 0.50 14.34
C GLN A 57 -12.53 0.95 15.18
N ASP A 58 -13.73 0.94 14.57
CA ASP A 58 -14.97 1.38 15.20
C ASP A 58 -16.12 0.46 14.82
N VAL A 59 -17.18 0.48 15.64
CA VAL A 59 -18.43 -0.23 15.38
C VAL A 59 -19.59 0.73 15.62
N TYR A 60 -20.41 0.93 14.59
CA TYR A 60 -21.58 1.80 14.63
C TYR A 60 -22.88 1.00 14.61
N LYS A 61 -23.93 1.56 15.22
CA LYS A 61 -25.31 1.05 15.09
C LYS A 61 -26.15 2.10 14.38
N ILE A 62 -26.47 1.85 13.12
CA ILE A 62 -27.23 2.78 12.27
C ILE A 62 -28.68 2.29 12.21
N GLY A 63 -29.62 3.14 12.62
CA GLY A 63 -31.05 2.84 12.52
C GLY A 63 -31.44 2.51 11.08
N GLY A 64 -32.11 1.38 10.89
CA GLY A 64 -32.55 0.91 9.56
C GLY A 64 -31.55 0.08 8.76
N ILE A 65 -30.24 0.07 9.09
CA ILE A 65 -29.24 -0.83 8.44
C ILE A 65 -28.66 -1.86 9.42
N GLY A 66 -28.50 -1.50 10.70
CA GLY A 66 -28.00 -2.39 11.74
C GLY A 66 -26.57 -2.07 12.19
N THR A 67 -25.79 -3.10 12.49
CA THR A 67 -24.42 -2.97 12.99
C THR A 67 -23.43 -2.85 11.82
N VAL A 68 -22.63 -1.80 11.82
CA VAL A 68 -21.65 -1.50 10.76
C VAL A 68 -20.25 -1.40 11.38
N PRO A 69 -19.43 -2.45 11.28
CA PRO A 69 -18.02 -2.40 11.67
C PRO A 69 -17.19 -1.69 10.59
N VAL A 70 -16.23 -0.86 11.01
CA VAL A 70 -15.33 -0.12 10.12
C VAL A 70 -13.88 -0.46 10.45
N GLY A 71 -13.06 -0.66 9.43
CA GLY A 71 -11.64 -0.95 9.59
C GLY A 71 -10.90 -1.00 8.27
N ARG A 72 -9.58 -1.15 8.35
CA ARG A 72 -8.70 -1.29 7.18
C ARG A 72 -8.51 -2.77 6.87
N ILE A 73 -8.60 -3.15 5.60
CA ILE A 73 -8.20 -4.48 5.16
C ILE A 73 -6.67 -4.52 5.12
N GLU A 74 -6.08 -5.39 5.94
CA GLU A 74 -4.63 -5.62 5.97
C GLU A 74 -4.22 -6.72 5.00
N THR A 75 -5.04 -7.77 4.88
CA THR A 75 -4.82 -8.88 3.94
C THR A 75 -6.12 -9.41 3.36
N GLY A 76 -6.04 -10.02 2.18
CA GLY A 76 -7.18 -10.65 1.49
C GLY A 76 -8.12 -9.66 0.82
N ILE A 77 -9.32 -10.15 0.51
CA ILE A 77 -10.37 -9.39 -0.18
C ILE A 77 -11.67 -9.58 0.60
N LEU A 78 -12.45 -8.50 0.72
CA LEU A 78 -13.81 -8.50 1.26
C LEU A 78 -14.79 -8.21 0.12
N LYS A 79 -15.84 -9.01 0.01
CA LYS A 79 -16.93 -8.85 -0.96
C LYS A 79 -18.28 -9.11 -0.27
N PRO A 80 -19.38 -8.50 -0.76
CA PRO A 80 -20.73 -8.87 -0.35
C PRO A 80 -20.98 -10.38 -0.56
N GLY A 81 -21.75 -10.98 0.33
CA GLY A 81 -22.07 -12.41 0.35
C GLY A 81 -20.99 -13.31 0.98
N MET A 82 -19.83 -12.75 1.36
CA MET A 82 -18.84 -13.53 2.11
C MET A 82 -19.30 -13.80 3.53
N VAL A 83 -19.11 -15.03 4.00
CA VAL A 83 -19.26 -15.39 5.41
C VAL A 83 -17.94 -15.07 6.12
N VAL A 84 -17.99 -14.20 7.12
CA VAL A 84 -16.82 -13.73 7.89
C VAL A 84 -16.96 -14.08 9.36
N THR A 85 -15.83 -14.31 10.02
CA THR A 85 -15.76 -14.61 11.45
C THR A 85 -15.01 -13.51 12.18
N PHE A 86 -15.61 -12.99 13.25
CA PHE A 86 -15.04 -11.99 14.14
C PHE A 86 -14.33 -12.69 15.30
N ALA A 87 -13.02 -12.49 15.41
CA ALA A 87 -12.23 -12.90 16.56
C ALA A 87 -12.15 -11.75 17.59
N PRO A 88 -12.01 -12.03 18.90
CA PRO A 88 -11.94 -13.37 19.51
C PRO A 88 -13.32 -13.97 19.85
N SER A 89 -14.43 -13.24 19.63
CA SER A 89 -15.77 -13.68 20.02
C SER A 89 -16.32 -14.88 19.21
N ASN A 90 -15.64 -15.26 18.13
CA ASN A 90 -16.02 -16.34 17.22
C ASN A 90 -17.44 -16.19 16.65
N VAL A 91 -17.89 -14.94 16.48
CA VAL A 91 -19.19 -14.64 15.85
C VAL A 91 -19.02 -14.72 14.34
N THR A 92 -19.89 -15.46 13.66
CA THR A 92 -19.87 -15.63 12.20
C THR A 92 -21.13 -15.03 11.58
N THR A 93 -20.97 -14.23 10.53
CA THR A 93 -22.08 -13.59 9.81
C THR A 93 -21.75 -13.39 8.34
N GLU A 94 -22.77 -13.20 7.52
CA GLU A 94 -22.63 -12.81 6.11
C GLU A 94 -22.48 -11.29 5.98
N VAL A 95 -21.60 -10.85 5.08
CA VAL A 95 -21.42 -9.45 4.70
C VAL A 95 -22.52 -9.06 3.71
N LYS A 96 -23.35 -8.07 4.06
CA LYS A 96 -24.51 -7.69 3.24
C LYS A 96 -24.19 -6.72 2.10
N SER A 97 -23.26 -5.79 2.30
CA SER A 97 -22.90 -4.73 1.33
C SER A 97 -21.45 -4.33 1.43
#